data_AF-A0A4Y2JGE0-F1
#
_entry.id   AF-A0A4Y2JGE0-F1
#
_cell.length_a   1.000
_cell.length_b   1.000
_cell.length_c   1.000
_cell.angle_alpha   90.00
_cell.angle_beta   90.00
_cell.angle_gamma   90.00
#
_symmetry.space_group_name_H-M   'P 1'
#
loop_
_entity.id
_entity.type
_entity.pdbx_description
1 polymer ?
#
loop_
_entity_poly.entity_id
_entity_poly.type
_entity_poly.pdbx_seq_one_letter_code
_entity_poly.pdbx_strand_id
1 'polypeptide(L)'
;MLQACARQSAVQRELNVHGSVIHRLWNYYQRDKNDNRRRGSGRRRITTTADDRYLFQCARRRRTLTALQLESQLSAVARRPNSFKL
;
A
#
# COMPACT_ATOMS: atom_id res chain seq x y z
N MET A 1 -0.41 28.40 -11.93
CA MET A 1 0.62 27.70 -12.71
C MET A 1 1.96 28.29 -12.30
N LEU A 2 2.79 27.57 -11.53
CA LEU A 2 4.10 28.08 -11.13
C LEU A 2 5.02 28.07 -12.35
N GLN A 3 5.20 29.26 -12.92
CA GLN A 3 6.02 29.53 -14.09
C GLN A 3 7.40 28.92 -13.90
N ALA A 4 7.77 28.02 -14.80
CA ALA A 4 9.01 27.23 -14.81
C ALA A 4 10.27 28.06 -15.11
N CYS A 5 10.37 29.28 -14.58
CA CYS A 5 11.49 30.19 -14.82
C CYS A 5 12.05 30.85 -13.53
N ALA A 6 11.62 30.42 -12.35
CA ALA A 6 12.41 30.69 -11.13
C ALA A 6 13.51 29.62 -11.03
N ARG A 7 14.74 30.00 -11.40
CA ARG A 7 15.93 29.15 -11.24
C ARG A 7 16.00 28.74 -9.77
N GLN A 8 16.22 27.47 -9.43
CA GLN A 8 16.24 26.98 -8.03
C GLN A 8 17.13 27.84 -7.10
N SER A 9 18.14 28.52 -7.65
CA SER A 9 18.99 29.49 -6.97
C SER A 9 18.31 30.78 -6.50
N ALA A 10 17.24 31.23 -7.17
CA ALA A 10 16.43 32.36 -6.72
C ALA A 10 15.63 31.99 -5.47
N VAL A 11 14.95 30.83 -5.51
CA VAL A 11 14.24 30.25 -4.37
C VAL A 11 15.18 29.97 -3.19
N GLN A 12 16.42 29.54 -3.47
CA GLN A 12 17.46 29.35 -2.46
C GLN A 12 17.83 30.64 -1.72
N ARG A 13 17.98 31.75 -2.46
CA ARG A 13 18.34 33.06 -1.90
C ARG A 13 17.18 33.71 -1.15
N GLU A 14 15.97 33.59 -1.67
CA GLU A 14 14.76 34.17 -1.09
C GLU A 14 14.36 33.46 0.22
N LEU A 15 14.53 32.14 0.28
CA LEU A 15 14.20 31.35 1.47
C LEU A 15 15.39 31.17 2.42
N ASN A 16 16.61 31.58 2.04
CA ASN A 16 17.86 31.27 2.76
C ASN A 16 18.01 29.78 3.14
N VAL A 17 17.44 28.89 2.32
CA VAL A 17 17.45 27.45 2.53
C VAL A 17 18.45 26.83 1.56
N HIS A 18 19.29 25.90 2.03
CA HIS A 18 20.30 25.26 1.18
C HIS A 18 19.66 24.48 0.00
N GLY A 19 20.28 24.53 -1.18
CA GLY A 19 19.74 23.95 -2.42
C GLY A 19 19.46 22.44 -2.34
N SER A 20 20.15 21.71 -1.45
CA SER A 20 19.86 20.30 -1.19
C SER A 20 18.46 20.07 -0.62
N VAL A 21 17.93 21.01 0.18
CA VAL A 21 16.59 20.93 0.76
C VAL A 21 15.53 21.21 -0.30
N ILE A 22 15.76 22.22 -1.14
CA ILE A 22 14.89 22.53 -2.28
C ILE A 22 14.84 21.36 -3.27
N HIS A 23 16.00 20.74 -3.56
CA HIS A 23 16.07 19.57 -4.42
C HIS A 23 15.34 18.36 -3.84
N ARG A 24 15.46 18.12 -2.52
CA ARG A 24 14.69 17.07 -1.83
C ARG A 24 13.19 17.35 -1.90
N LEU A 25 12.76 18.57 -1.61
CA LEU A 25 11.35 18.99 -1.69
C LEU A 25 10.79 18.83 -3.10
N TRP A 26 11.57 19.22 -4.11
CA TRP A 26 11.19 19.05 -5.51
C TRP A 26 11.03 17.57 -5.88
N ASN A 27 11.97 16.71 -5.45
CA ASN A 27 11.85 15.27 -5.68
C ASN A 27 10.65 14.64 -4.96
N TYR A 28 10.31 15.11 -3.75
CA TYR A 28 9.10 14.66 -3.07
C TYR A 28 7.84 15.09 -3.81
N TYR A 29 7.76 16.35 -4.21
CA TYR A 29 6.63 16.88 -4.97
C TYR A 29 6.41 16.13 -6.29
N GLN A 30 7.50 15.87 -7.02
CA GLN A 30 7.45 15.11 -8.27
C GLN A 30 7.10 13.65 -8.03
N ARG A 31 7.59 13.03 -6.95
CA ARG A 31 7.20 11.66 -6.57
C ARG A 31 5.73 11.58 -6.25
N ASP A 32 5.20 12.48 -5.43
CA ASP A 32 3.80 12.53 -5.01
C ASP A 32 2.86 12.80 -6.20
N LYS A 33 3.25 13.71 -7.11
CA LYS A 33 2.54 13.92 -8.38
C LYS A 33 2.61 12.73 -9.34
N ASN A 34 3.73 12.02 -9.36
CA ASN A 34 3.90 10.81 -10.17
C ASN A 34 3.30 9.57 -9.47
N ASP A 35 2.92 9.71 -8.20
CA ASP A 35 2.14 8.76 -7.40
C ASP A 35 0.63 8.94 -7.69
N ASN A 36 0.30 9.20 -8.96
CA ASN A 36 -0.95 8.74 -9.57
C ASN A 36 -0.95 7.22 -9.44
N ARG A 37 -1.33 6.79 -8.24
CA ARG A 37 -1.21 5.48 -7.64
C ARG A 37 -1.63 4.45 -8.67
N ARG A 38 -0.66 3.80 -9.32
CA ARG A 38 -0.94 2.76 -10.30
C ARG A 38 -1.79 1.72 -9.57
N ARG A 39 -3.02 1.47 -10.04
CA ARG A 39 -3.86 0.38 -9.51
C ARG A 39 -3.07 -0.92 -9.67
N GLY A 40 -2.46 -1.39 -8.57
CA GLY A 40 -1.58 -2.56 -8.56
C GLY A 40 -0.11 -2.32 -8.17
N SER A 41 0.33 -1.09 -7.89
CA SER A 41 1.65 -0.87 -7.27
C SER A 41 1.55 -1.14 -5.76
N GLY A 42 1.77 -2.40 -5.38
CA GLY A 42 1.76 -2.85 -4.00
C GLY A 42 2.08 -4.35 -3.92
N ARG A 43 2.20 -4.87 -2.70
CA ARG A 43 2.41 -6.31 -2.48
C ARG A 43 1.27 -7.10 -3.14
N ARG A 44 1.62 -8.08 -3.98
CA ARG A 44 0.64 -8.99 -4.60
C ARG A 44 -0.21 -9.64 -3.51
N ARG A 45 -1.53 -9.52 -3.63
CA ARG A 45 -2.47 -10.16 -2.69
C ARG A 45 -2.39 -11.68 -2.91
N ILE A 46 -2.03 -12.40 -1.86
CA ILE A 46 -1.96 -13.88 -1.86
C ILE A 46 -3.31 -14.45 -1.43
N THR A 47 -4.01 -13.78 -0.51
CA THR A 47 -5.34 -14.18 -0.04
C THR A 47 -6.45 -13.68 -0.96
N THR A 48 -7.50 -14.48 -1.08
CA THR A 48 -8.72 -14.07 -1.79
C THR A 48 -9.63 -13.26 -0.85
N THR A 49 -10.61 -12.56 -1.41
CA THR A 49 -11.60 -11.83 -0.60
C THR A 49 -12.43 -12.77 0.30
N ALA A 50 -12.60 -14.03 -0.08
CA ALA A 50 -13.27 -15.02 0.76
C ALA A 50 -12.42 -15.41 1.96
N ASP A 51 -11.11 -15.63 1.76
CA ASP A 51 -10.16 -15.94 2.83
C ASP A 51 -10.11 -14.80 3.85
N ASP A 52 -10.08 -13.55 3.38
CA ASP A 52 -10.04 -12.38 4.27
C ASP A 52 -11.31 -12.26 5.13
N ARG A 53 -12.48 -12.58 4.57
CA ARG A 53 -13.74 -12.63 5.34
C ARG A 53 -13.72 -13.74 6.38
N TYR A 54 -13.16 -14.90 6.04
CA TYR A 54 -13.00 -16.01 6.97
C TYR A 54 -12.05 -15.65 8.12
N LEU A 55 -10.89 -15.06 7.79
CA LEU A 55 -9.90 -14.59 8.78
C LEU A 55 -10.50 -13.55 9.72
N PHE A 56 -11.27 -12.59 9.20
CA PHE A 56 -11.96 -11.58 10.03
C PHE A 56 -12.95 -12.22 11.01
N GLN A 57 -13.72 -13.22 10.56
CA GLN A 57 -14.64 -13.95 11.44
C GLN A 57 -13.91 -14.80 12.48
N CYS A 58 -12.82 -15.47 12.09
CA CYS A 58 -11.98 -16.23 13.02
C CYS A 58 -11.34 -15.33 14.08
N ALA A 59 -10.80 -14.17 13.70
CA ALA A 59 -10.26 -13.20 14.65
C ALA A 59 -11.31 -12.72 15.66
N ARG A 60 -12.57 -12.57 15.23
CA ARG A 60 -13.69 -12.17 16.12
C ARG A 60 -14.14 -13.30 17.06
N ARG A 61 -14.29 -14.53 16.56
CA ARG A 61 -14.95 -15.63 17.27
C ARG A 61 -13.99 -16.62 17.95
N ARG A 62 -12.75 -16.73 17.45
CA ARG A 62 -11.79 -17.78 17.82
C ARG A 62 -10.42 -17.17 18.07
N ARG A 63 -10.34 -16.31 19.09
CA ARG A 63 -9.12 -15.57 19.47
C ARG A 63 -7.92 -16.46 19.85
N THR A 64 -8.16 -17.73 20.20
CA THR A 64 -7.14 -18.69 20.59
C THR A 64 -6.56 -19.50 19.43
N LEU A 65 -7.07 -19.34 18.20
CA LEU A 65 -6.54 -20.09 17.05
C LEU A 65 -5.17 -19.57 16.62
N THR A 66 -4.25 -20.50 16.41
CA THR A 66 -2.90 -20.21 15.92
C THR A 66 -2.92 -20.02 14.40
N ALA A 67 -2.03 -19.16 13.88
CA ALA A 67 -1.92 -18.88 12.45
C ALA A 67 -1.71 -20.15 11.59
N LEU A 68 -0.94 -21.13 12.08
CA LEU A 68 -0.72 -22.42 11.40
C LEU A 68 -2.00 -23.25 11.26
N GLN A 69 -2.87 -23.20 12.27
CA GLN A 69 -4.15 -23.91 12.24
C GLN A 69 -5.10 -23.26 11.24
N LEU A 70 -5.10 -21.92 11.15
CA LEU A 70 -5.88 -21.18 10.14
C LEU A 70 -5.37 -21.44 8.73
N GLU A 71 -4.05 -21.48 8.53
CA GLU A 71 -3.43 -21.76 7.23
C GLU A 71 -3.76 -23.19 6.77
N SER A 72 -3.69 -24.18 7.67
CA SER A 72 -4.12 -25.55 7.40
C SER A 72 -5.61 -25.63 7.01
N GLN A 73 -6.47 -24.87 7.68
CA GLN A 73 -7.91 -24.81 7.36
C GLN A 73 -8.18 -24.16 6.00
N LEU A 74 -7.50 -23.05 5.69
CA LEU A 74 -7.60 -22.37 4.40
C LEU A 74 -7.10 -23.27 3.26
N SER A 75 -5.97 -23.97 3.46
CA SER A 75 -5.43 -24.93 2.50
C SER A 75 -6.37 -26.12 2.26
N ALA A 76 -7.00 -26.63 3.32
CA ALA A 76 -7.99 -27.71 3.23
C ALA A 76 -9.25 -27.30 2.46
N VAL A 77 -9.71 -26.06 2.63
CA VAL A 77 -10.86 -25.51 1.89
C VAL A 77 -10.50 -25.25 0.43
N ALA A 78 -9.32 -24.70 0.15
CA ALA A 78 -8.86 -24.44 -1.22
C ALA A 78 -8.69 -25.72 -2.06
N ARG A 79 -8.39 -26.86 -1.43
CA ARG A 79 -8.34 -28.18 -2.12
C ARG A 79 -9.72 -28.79 -2.39
N ARG A 80 -10.81 -28.20 -1.90
CA ARG A 80 -12.19 -28.67 -2.15
C ARG A 80 -12.88 -27.68 -3.10
N PRO A 81 -12.95 -27.95 -4.41
CA PRO A 81 -13.36 -26.94 -5.38
C PRO A 81 -14.85 -26.56 -5.31
N ASN A 82 -15.71 -27.29 -4.59
CA ASN A 82 -17.16 -27.04 -4.60
C ASN A 82 -17.80 -27.26 -3.23
N SER A 83 -18.00 -26.20 -2.44
CA SER A 83 -18.96 -26.27 -1.31
C SER A 83 -19.48 -24.93 -0.76
N PHE A 84 -19.20 -23.78 -1.36
CA PHE A 84 -19.78 -22.51 -0.92
C PHE A 84 -20.78 -21.96 -1.95
N LYS A 85 -21.98 -22.56 -1.99
CA LYS A 85 -23.22 -21.91 -2.44
C LYS A 85 -24.23 -21.99 -1.30
N LEU A 86 -24.48 -20.85 -0.66
CA LEU A 86 -25.69 -20.51 0.07
C LEU A 86 -25.97 -19.03 -0.20
#